data_AF-A0A2E9NZZ7-F1
#
_entry.id   AF-A0A2E9NZZ7-F1
#
_cell.length_a   1.000
_cell.length_b   1.000
_cell.length_c   1.000
_cell.angle_alpha   90.00
_cell.angle_beta   90.00
_cell.angle_gamma   90.00
#
_symmetry.space_group_name_H-M   'P 1'
#
loop_
_entity.id
_entity.type
_entity.pdbx_description
1 polymer ?
#
loop_
_entity_poly.entity_id
_entity_poly.type
_entity_poly.pdbx_seq_one_letter_code
_entity_poly.pdbx_strand_id
1 'polypeptide(L)'
;MKINRVFLYDEPTVPEIQIEKLQKFLKDAFPIKVEIRKNFLEYSSKDVFEKIASVRIFDLKKPFQKHVPSLKEIEVEKKNQDASGQEEMFLYDGFKIQEIISEVIPKNENKFDTLHVFFTNKITCTFDEGDFRYHARALISSNPTIISTSGIVEAPAKPKQFYFELMSNFSNEKIEDVKKKYKGEFLEYHDPRTSQVIEGYLLQTIMYQETGETFCDQNDCRLFNAHWQKDLLYTQIENKKFCKKHLEIIKKMSN
;
A
#
# COMPACT_ATOMS: atom_id res chain seq x y z
N MET A 1 -16.32 11.05 -15.15
CA MET A 1 -15.03 10.71 -14.52
C MET A 1 -13.91 11.29 -15.37
N LYS A 2 -12.84 11.84 -14.78
CA LYS A 2 -11.66 12.37 -15.50
C LYS A 2 -10.77 11.22 -15.97
N ILE A 3 -10.53 10.23 -15.11
CA ILE A 3 -9.84 9.01 -15.45
C ILE A 3 -10.74 8.17 -16.35
N ASN A 4 -10.20 7.69 -17.47
CA ASN A 4 -10.86 6.73 -18.35
C ASN A 4 -10.09 5.40 -18.47
N ARG A 5 -8.82 5.38 -18.03
CA ARG A 5 -7.93 4.21 -18.12
C ARG A 5 -7.13 4.02 -16.84
N VAL A 6 -7.03 2.76 -16.40
CA VAL A 6 -6.22 2.34 -15.25
C VAL A 6 -5.29 1.21 -15.66
N PHE A 7 -4.01 1.33 -15.31
CA PHE A 7 -3.04 0.25 -15.36
C PHE A 7 -2.77 -0.28 -13.97
N LEU A 8 -2.94 -1.59 -13.78
CA LEU A 8 -2.57 -2.30 -12.55
C LEU A 8 -1.26 -3.06 -12.81
N TYR A 9 -0.18 -2.71 -12.11
CA TYR A 9 1.11 -3.40 -12.21
C TYR A 9 1.24 -4.41 -11.08
N ASP A 10 1.35 -5.69 -11.45
CA ASP A 10 1.29 -6.80 -10.50
C ASP A 10 2.53 -6.91 -9.58
N GLU A 11 2.34 -7.53 -8.43
CA GLU A 11 3.42 -7.96 -7.54
C GLU A 11 3.29 -9.47 -7.33
N PRO A 12 3.92 -10.29 -8.20
CA PRO A 12 3.69 -11.73 -8.25
C PRO A 12 4.18 -12.48 -7.01
N THR A 13 4.96 -11.82 -6.14
CA THR A 13 5.40 -12.38 -4.85
C THR A 13 4.28 -12.43 -3.81
N VAL A 14 3.17 -11.72 -4.05
CA VAL A 14 2.02 -11.63 -3.12
C VAL A 14 0.75 -12.07 -3.86
N PRO A 15 0.48 -13.39 -3.97
CA PRO A 15 -0.69 -13.89 -4.70
C PRO A 15 -2.04 -13.45 -4.10
N GLU A 16 -2.05 -13.01 -2.83
CA GLU A 16 -3.24 -12.50 -2.14
C GLU A 16 -3.75 -11.18 -2.71
N ILE A 17 -3.00 -10.51 -3.60
CA ILE A 17 -3.49 -9.35 -4.36
C ILE A 17 -4.69 -9.75 -5.22
N GLN A 18 -4.63 -10.93 -5.85
CA GLN A 18 -5.65 -11.43 -6.79
C GLN A 18 -5.97 -10.39 -7.88
N ILE A 19 -4.96 -10.04 -8.69
CA ILE A 19 -5.02 -8.87 -9.58
C ILE A 19 -6.18 -8.92 -10.60
N GLU A 20 -6.57 -10.10 -11.08
CA GLU A 20 -7.72 -10.27 -11.96
C GLU A 20 -9.04 -9.93 -11.27
N LYS A 21 -9.15 -10.27 -9.97
CA LYS A 21 -10.31 -9.91 -9.16
C LYS A 21 -10.37 -8.39 -8.96
N LEU A 22 -9.23 -7.73 -8.72
CA LEU A 22 -9.16 -6.28 -8.60
C LEU A 22 -9.50 -5.58 -9.93
N GLN A 23 -9.03 -6.12 -11.06
CA GLN A 23 -9.40 -5.62 -12.38
C GLN A 23 -10.92 -5.70 -12.60
N LYS A 24 -11.53 -6.85 -12.27
CA LYS A 24 -12.98 -7.01 -12.36
C LYS A 24 -13.72 -6.03 -11.45
N PHE A 25 -13.29 -5.92 -10.19
CA PHE A 25 -13.86 -4.99 -9.22
C PHE A 25 -13.90 -3.55 -9.76
N LEU A 26 -12.81 -3.06 -10.35
CA LEU A 26 -12.76 -1.71 -10.92
C LEU A 26 -13.66 -1.53 -12.14
N LYS A 27 -13.73 -2.53 -13.04
CA LYS A 27 -14.62 -2.51 -14.20
C LYS A 27 -16.10 -2.54 -13.83
N ASP A 28 -16.43 -3.28 -12.77
CA ASP A 28 -17.80 -3.38 -12.24
C ASP A 28 -18.20 -2.09 -11.50
N ALA A 29 -17.23 -1.39 -10.88
CA ALA A 29 -17.48 -0.18 -10.11
C ALA A 29 -17.56 1.10 -10.96
N PHE A 30 -16.80 1.18 -12.06
CA PHE A 30 -16.66 2.40 -12.85
C PHE A 30 -16.57 2.11 -14.36
N PRO A 31 -17.05 3.03 -15.23
CA PRO A 31 -16.97 2.90 -16.68
C PRO A 31 -15.56 3.21 -17.22
N ILE A 32 -14.56 2.41 -16.81
CA ILE A 32 -13.15 2.59 -17.15
C ILE A 32 -12.54 1.37 -17.81
N LYS A 33 -11.54 1.63 -18.65
CA LYS A 33 -10.67 0.59 -19.17
C LYS A 33 -9.61 0.22 -18.14
N VAL A 34 -9.60 -1.02 -17.68
CA VAL A 34 -8.59 -1.51 -16.73
C VAL A 34 -7.73 -2.57 -17.39
N GLU A 35 -6.42 -2.36 -17.38
CA GLU A 35 -5.41 -3.26 -17.98
C GLU A 35 -4.42 -3.72 -16.92
N ILE A 36 -4.16 -5.03 -16.90
CA ILE A 36 -3.14 -5.62 -16.05
C ILE A 36 -1.81 -5.60 -16.79
N ARG A 37 -0.77 -5.19 -16.09
CA ARG A 37 0.62 -5.27 -16.52
C ARG A 37 1.39 -6.13 -15.55
N LYS A 38 2.49 -6.66 -16.05
CA LYS A 38 3.44 -7.36 -15.21
C LYS A 38 4.10 -6.38 -14.23
N ASN A 39 4.87 -6.92 -13.30
CA ASN A 39 5.64 -6.12 -12.36
C ASN A 39 6.51 -5.11 -13.09
N PHE A 40 6.64 -3.90 -12.53
CA PHE A 40 7.34 -2.80 -13.17
C PHE A 40 8.84 -3.06 -13.41
N LEU A 41 9.42 -3.97 -12.61
CA LEU A 41 10.80 -4.40 -12.76
C LEU A 41 11.05 -5.07 -14.14
N GLU A 42 10.03 -5.67 -14.77
CA GLU A 42 10.15 -6.24 -16.12
C GLU A 42 10.31 -5.19 -17.23
N TYR A 43 9.89 -3.95 -16.97
CA TYR A 43 9.99 -2.84 -17.92
C TYR A 43 11.17 -1.91 -17.65
N SER A 44 11.95 -2.23 -16.61
CA SER A 44 13.00 -1.37 -16.08
C SER A 44 14.38 -1.79 -16.57
N SER A 45 15.31 -0.83 -16.67
CA SER A 45 16.72 -1.10 -16.88
C SER A 45 17.39 -1.66 -15.62
N LYS A 46 18.55 -2.32 -15.76
CA LYS A 46 19.23 -3.01 -14.64
C LYS A 46 19.65 -2.09 -13.49
N ASP A 47 19.79 -0.79 -13.73
CA ASP A 47 20.09 0.23 -12.71
C ASP A 47 18.90 0.49 -11.77
N VAL A 48 17.68 0.04 -12.09
CA VAL A 48 16.51 0.23 -11.21
C VAL A 48 16.74 -0.39 -9.83
N PHE A 49 17.43 -1.52 -9.75
CA PHE A 49 17.72 -2.20 -8.49
C PHE A 49 18.66 -1.36 -7.61
N GLU A 50 19.63 -0.69 -8.22
CA GLU A 50 20.51 0.25 -7.52
C GLU A 50 19.73 1.48 -7.06
N LYS A 51 18.86 2.03 -7.92
CA LYS A 51 18.00 3.16 -7.55
C LYS A 51 17.10 2.82 -6.37
N ILE A 52 16.40 1.67 -6.40
CA ILE A 52 15.53 1.21 -5.31
C ILE A 52 16.33 0.99 -4.02
N ALA A 53 17.50 0.34 -4.12
CA ALA A 53 18.36 0.14 -2.96
C ALA A 53 18.79 1.48 -2.36
N SER A 54 19.13 2.48 -3.18
CA SER A 54 19.62 3.80 -2.73
C SER A 54 18.59 4.64 -1.97
N VAL A 55 17.30 4.26 -1.99
CA VAL A 55 16.22 5.01 -1.34
C VAL A 55 15.73 4.37 -0.03
N ARG A 56 16.48 3.40 0.51
CA ARG A 56 16.23 2.86 1.85
C ARG A 56 16.41 3.91 2.93
N ILE A 57 15.59 3.79 3.97
CA ILE A 57 15.60 4.65 5.15
C ILE A 57 16.32 3.91 6.28
N PHE A 58 17.34 4.54 6.84
CA PHE A 58 18.09 4.01 8.00
C PHE A 58 17.84 4.78 9.29
N ASP A 59 17.45 6.05 9.19
CA ASP A 59 17.16 6.92 10.34
C ASP A 59 15.74 7.47 10.20
N LEU A 60 14.84 6.97 11.04
CA LEU A 60 13.43 7.39 11.00
C LEU A 60 13.24 8.86 11.39
N LYS A 61 14.19 9.51 12.04
CA LYS A 61 14.06 10.88 12.57
C LYS A 61 14.73 11.94 11.70
N LYS A 62 15.27 11.55 10.54
CA LYS A 62 15.89 12.47 9.60
C LYS A 62 15.13 12.46 8.27
N PRO A 63 15.03 13.61 7.59
CA PRO A 63 14.56 13.64 6.21
C PRO A 63 15.40 12.75 5.30
N PHE A 64 14.88 12.44 4.12
CA PHE A 64 15.51 11.54 3.16
C PHE A 64 16.99 11.89 2.91
N GLN A 65 17.85 10.88 3.06
CA GLN A 65 19.27 10.96 2.72
C GLN A 65 19.59 9.81 1.77
N LYS A 66 19.88 10.16 0.52
CA LYS A 66 20.34 9.18 -0.46
C LYS A 66 21.68 8.60 -0.02
N HIS A 67 21.79 7.28 -0.07
CA HIS A 67 23.05 6.60 0.18
C HIS A 67 23.52 5.85 -1.07
N VAL A 68 24.79 5.46 -1.08
CA VAL A 68 25.33 4.57 -2.11
C VAL A 68 25.09 3.13 -1.65
N PRO A 69 24.25 2.35 -2.36
CA PRO A 69 23.92 1.00 -1.94
C PRO A 69 25.11 0.07 -2.12
N SER A 70 25.26 -0.88 -1.19
CA SER A 70 26.20 -1.99 -1.32
C SER A 70 25.71 -3.04 -2.33
N LEU A 71 26.63 -3.88 -2.81
CA LEU A 71 26.27 -4.99 -3.71
C LEU A 71 25.21 -5.91 -3.09
N LYS A 72 25.26 -6.15 -1.77
CA LYS A 72 24.28 -6.98 -1.07
C LYS A 72 22.88 -6.38 -1.15
N GLU A 73 22.75 -5.07 -1.02
CA GLU A 73 21.45 -4.38 -1.09
C GLU A 73 20.87 -4.45 -2.50
N ILE A 74 21.70 -4.24 -3.52
CA ILE A 74 21.28 -4.37 -4.92
C ILE A 74 20.83 -5.81 -5.22
N GLU A 75 21.54 -6.82 -4.72
CA GLU A 75 21.15 -8.23 -4.90
C GLU A 75 19.83 -8.57 -4.19
N VAL A 76 19.52 -7.95 -3.05
CA VAL A 76 18.20 -8.08 -2.41
C VAL A 76 17.11 -7.54 -3.34
N GLU A 77 17.29 -6.37 -3.94
CA GLU A 77 16.30 -5.81 -4.86
C GLU A 77 16.13 -6.63 -6.13
N LYS A 78 17.22 -7.18 -6.68
CA LYS A 78 17.18 -8.07 -7.85
C LYS A 78 16.36 -9.33 -7.60
N LYS A 79 16.48 -9.91 -6.41
CA LYS A 79 15.73 -11.10 -6.03
C LYS A 79 14.23 -10.81 -5.89
N ASN A 80 13.86 -9.55 -5.60
CA ASN A 80 12.50 -9.11 -5.31
C ASN A 80 11.75 -10.13 -4.47
N GLN A 81 12.35 -10.59 -3.37
CA GLN A 81 11.74 -11.62 -2.53
C GLN A 81 10.67 -11.02 -1.65
N ASP A 82 9.67 -11.84 -1.31
CA ASP A 82 8.74 -11.51 -0.24
C ASP A 82 9.53 -11.32 1.08
N ALA A 83 9.25 -10.20 1.75
CA ALA A 83 9.86 -9.85 3.02
C ALA A 83 9.09 -10.45 4.21
N SER A 84 7.97 -11.13 3.96
CA SER A 84 7.21 -11.83 5.00
C SER A 84 8.12 -12.76 5.82
N GLY A 85 8.08 -12.59 7.14
CA GLY A 85 8.85 -13.43 8.07
C GLY A 85 10.35 -13.12 8.18
N GLN A 86 10.86 -12.06 7.52
CA GLN A 86 12.23 -11.59 7.79
C GLN A 86 12.30 -10.86 9.14
N GLU A 87 13.36 -11.09 9.92
CA GLU A 87 13.56 -10.41 11.22
C GLU A 87 13.74 -8.89 11.05
N GLU A 88 14.40 -8.48 9.96
CA GLU A 88 14.58 -7.07 9.61
C GLU A 88 13.92 -6.79 8.26
N MET A 89 13.01 -5.82 8.25
CA MET A 89 12.38 -5.33 7.04
C MET A 89 12.97 -3.99 6.63
N PHE A 90 13.27 -3.85 5.35
CA PHE A 90 13.75 -2.58 4.81
C PHE A 90 12.60 -1.61 4.61
N LEU A 91 12.84 -0.36 5.02
CA LEU A 91 11.93 0.75 4.82
C LEU A 91 12.42 1.60 3.65
N TYR A 92 11.49 2.06 2.83
CA TYR A 92 11.81 2.85 1.63
C TYR A 92 11.08 4.18 1.66
N ASP A 93 11.73 5.24 1.22
CA ASP A 93 11.05 6.51 0.99
C ASP A 93 10.06 6.37 -0.16
N GLY A 94 8.77 6.51 0.14
CA GLY A 94 7.67 6.27 -0.78
C GLY A 94 7.64 7.24 -1.94
N PHE A 95 8.03 8.50 -1.71
CA PHE A 95 8.11 9.50 -2.79
C PHE A 95 9.31 9.24 -3.69
N LYS A 96 10.44 8.78 -3.14
CA LYS A 96 11.60 8.39 -3.95
C LYS A 96 11.39 7.11 -4.75
N ILE A 97 10.68 6.12 -4.21
CA ILE A 97 10.23 4.96 -4.99
C ILE A 97 9.29 5.41 -6.11
N GLN A 98 8.37 6.34 -5.85
CA GLN A 98 7.47 6.87 -6.86
C GLN A 98 8.20 7.61 -7.99
N GLU A 99 9.25 8.39 -7.67
CA GLU A 99 10.12 9.03 -8.68
C GLU A 99 10.74 7.96 -9.60
N ILE A 100 11.28 6.87 -9.04
CA ILE A 100 11.89 5.77 -9.80
C ILE A 100 10.85 5.09 -10.70
N ILE A 101 9.67 4.77 -10.17
CA ILE A 101 8.58 4.14 -10.92
C ILE A 101 8.11 5.03 -12.08
N SER A 102 8.08 6.35 -11.87
CA SER A 102 7.66 7.31 -12.88
C SER A 102 8.56 7.31 -14.12
N GLU A 103 9.85 6.98 -13.97
CA GLU A 103 10.81 6.87 -15.08
C GLU A 103 10.47 5.70 -16.03
N VAL A 104 9.78 4.68 -15.52
CA VAL A 104 9.42 3.45 -16.27
C VAL A 104 8.16 3.65 -17.11
N ILE A 105 7.34 4.64 -16.78
CA ILE A 105 6.06 4.90 -17.46
C ILE A 105 6.32 5.56 -18.83
N PRO A 106 5.80 4.99 -19.93
CA PRO A 106 5.91 5.61 -21.25
C PRO A 106 5.33 7.03 -21.27
N LYS A 107 6.05 7.99 -21.88
CA LYS A 107 5.64 9.40 -21.92
C LYS A 107 4.24 9.61 -22.53
N ASN A 108 3.83 8.76 -23.47
CA ASN A 108 2.51 8.81 -24.11
C ASN A 108 1.38 8.26 -23.23
N GLU A 109 1.70 7.61 -22.11
CA GLU A 109 0.76 7.07 -21.14
C GLU A 109 0.69 7.91 -19.86
N ASN A 110 1.67 8.80 -19.64
CA ASN A 110 1.63 9.79 -18.57
C ASN A 110 0.66 10.93 -18.92
N LYS A 111 -0.64 10.66 -18.80
CA LYS A 111 -1.75 11.56 -19.12
C LYS A 111 -2.66 11.74 -17.92
N PHE A 112 -3.32 12.89 -17.83
CA PHE A 112 -4.27 13.20 -16.75
C PHE A 112 -5.47 12.25 -16.67
N ASP A 113 -5.83 11.58 -17.77
CA ASP A 113 -6.94 10.63 -17.85
C ASP A 113 -6.51 9.17 -17.61
N THR A 114 -5.22 8.94 -17.35
CA THR A 114 -4.62 7.61 -17.19
C THR A 114 -4.01 7.48 -15.79
N LEU A 115 -4.55 6.55 -15.00
CA LEU A 115 -4.05 6.24 -13.67
C LEU A 115 -3.16 4.99 -13.71
N HIS A 116 -1.98 5.08 -13.11
CA HIS A 116 -1.09 3.95 -12.93
C HIS A 116 -1.08 3.54 -11.45
N VAL A 117 -1.34 2.27 -11.15
CA VAL A 117 -1.31 1.72 -9.79
C VAL A 117 -0.31 0.56 -9.72
N PHE A 118 0.69 0.71 -8.85
CA PHE A 118 1.76 -0.25 -8.64
C PHE A 118 1.57 -0.94 -7.30
N PHE A 119 1.53 -2.27 -7.32
CA PHE A 119 1.60 -3.06 -6.10
C PHE A 119 3.06 -3.35 -5.74
N THR A 120 3.36 -3.38 -4.45
CA THR A 120 4.68 -3.76 -3.96
C THR A 120 4.61 -4.45 -2.60
N ASN A 121 5.53 -5.37 -2.35
CA ASN A 121 5.75 -5.99 -1.05
C ASN A 121 6.71 -5.19 -0.15
N LYS A 122 7.20 -4.03 -0.60
CA LYS A 122 8.12 -3.18 0.16
C LYS A 122 7.37 -2.26 1.11
N ILE A 123 7.86 -2.04 2.33
CA ILE A 123 7.27 -1.06 3.25
C ILE A 123 7.66 0.35 2.78
N THR A 124 6.68 1.07 2.23
CA THR A 124 6.86 2.47 1.84
C THR A 124 6.55 3.38 3.02
N CYS A 125 7.33 4.44 3.16
CA CYS A 125 7.20 5.41 4.24
C CYS A 125 7.17 6.84 3.70
N THR A 126 6.56 7.75 4.44
CA THR A 126 6.63 9.20 4.19
C THR A 126 7.16 9.90 5.42
N PHE A 127 8.05 10.86 5.24
CA PHE A 127 8.50 11.74 6.32
C PHE A 127 7.42 12.77 6.62
N ASP A 128 7.01 12.88 7.88
CA ASP A 128 6.04 13.86 8.35
C ASP A 128 6.79 15.01 9.03
N GLU A 129 6.68 16.22 8.46
CA GLU A 129 7.31 17.42 9.03
C GLU A 129 6.63 17.89 10.32
N GLY A 130 5.42 17.40 10.63
CA GLY A 130 4.70 17.72 11.85
C GLY A 130 5.27 17.06 13.10
N ASP A 131 5.79 15.83 12.97
CA ASP A 131 6.42 15.09 14.07
C ASP A 131 7.87 14.65 13.80
N PHE A 132 8.45 15.14 12.70
CA PHE A 132 9.84 14.94 12.27
C PHE A 132 10.27 13.48 12.22
N ARG A 133 9.39 12.60 11.73
CA ARG A 133 9.74 11.20 11.52
C ARG A 133 9.05 10.56 10.32
N TYR A 134 9.64 9.45 9.88
CA TYR A 134 9.03 8.56 8.90
C TYR A 134 7.89 7.75 9.52
N HIS A 135 6.82 7.64 8.75
CA HIS A 135 5.70 6.75 9.03
C HIS A 135 5.50 5.80 7.87
N ALA A 136 5.30 4.53 8.16
CA ALA A 136 4.88 3.56 7.16
C ALA A 136 3.52 3.96 6.56
N ARG A 137 3.32 3.62 5.29
CA ARG A 137 2.10 3.91 4.52
C ARG A 137 1.70 2.67 3.73
N ALA A 138 0.41 2.37 3.75
CA ALA A 138 -0.18 1.40 2.85
C ALA A 138 -0.38 1.97 1.43
N LEU A 139 -0.60 3.29 1.34
CA LEU A 139 -0.95 3.99 0.11
C LEU A 139 -0.11 5.26 -0.07
N ILE A 140 0.47 5.44 -1.27
CA ILE A 140 0.96 6.71 -1.79
C ILE A 140 0.03 7.09 -2.96
N SER A 141 -0.84 8.07 -2.77
CA SER A 141 -2.02 8.33 -3.63
C SER A 141 -1.76 9.14 -4.90
N SER A 142 -0.57 9.75 -5.07
CA SER A 142 -0.18 10.44 -6.31
C SER A 142 -0.20 9.50 -7.51
N ASN A 143 -0.16 10.03 -8.74
CA ASN A 143 -0.06 9.23 -9.96
C ASN A 143 1.40 9.28 -10.46
N PRO A 144 2.14 8.15 -10.51
CA PRO A 144 1.69 6.78 -10.28
C PRO A 144 1.47 6.41 -8.81
N THR A 145 0.37 5.73 -8.52
CA THR A 145 -0.01 5.30 -7.17
C THR A 145 0.79 4.07 -6.76
N ILE A 146 1.15 4.00 -5.48
CA ILE A 146 1.78 2.83 -4.88
C ILE A 146 0.89 2.28 -3.78
N ILE A 147 0.55 1.00 -3.86
CA ILE A 147 -0.13 0.25 -2.79
C ILE A 147 0.84 -0.80 -2.27
N SER A 148 1.25 -0.65 -1.01
CA SER A 148 2.19 -1.54 -0.34
C SER A 148 1.44 -2.60 0.46
N THR A 149 1.58 -3.89 0.09
CA THR A 149 0.96 -5.00 0.84
C THR A 149 1.58 -5.16 2.22
N SER A 150 2.89 -4.99 2.35
CA SER A 150 3.56 -4.93 3.66
C SER A 150 3.13 -3.71 4.46
N GLY A 151 2.92 -2.56 3.80
CA GLY A 151 2.38 -1.36 4.43
C GLY A 151 0.96 -1.55 4.95
N ILE A 152 0.12 -2.34 4.27
CA ILE A 152 -1.21 -2.73 4.74
C ILE A 152 -1.15 -3.51 6.06
N VAL A 153 -0.13 -4.37 6.23
CA VAL A 153 0.08 -5.18 7.44
C VAL A 153 0.72 -4.36 8.57
N GLU A 154 1.73 -3.55 8.25
CA GLU A 154 2.60 -2.95 9.27
C GLU A 154 2.32 -1.48 9.57
N ALA A 155 1.69 -0.71 8.67
CA ALA A 155 1.45 0.71 8.90
C ALA A 155 0.31 0.99 9.90
N PRO A 156 -0.89 0.37 9.78
CA PRO A 156 -1.93 0.53 10.78
C PRO A 156 -1.54 -0.17 12.08
N ALA A 157 -1.73 0.51 13.21
CA ALA A 157 -1.38 -0.03 14.52
C ALA A 157 -2.24 -1.25 14.86
N LYS A 158 -1.56 -2.30 15.37
CA LYS A 158 -2.21 -3.49 15.95
C LYS A 158 -2.86 -3.12 17.30
N PRO A 159 -3.77 -3.93 17.85
CA PRO A 159 -4.42 -3.64 19.13
C PRO A 159 -3.41 -3.34 20.25
N LYS A 160 -3.64 -2.29 21.05
CA LYS A 160 -2.72 -1.91 22.15
C LYS A 160 -2.44 -3.07 23.12
N GLN A 161 -3.47 -3.86 23.42
CA GLN A 161 -3.36 -5.00 24.32
C GLN A 161 -2.41 -6.08 23.81
N PHE A 162 -2.34 -6.27 22.48
CA PHE A 162 -1.38 -7.19 21.87
C PHE A 162 0.07 -6.80 22.19
N TYR A 163 0.42 -5.52 22.05
CA TYR A 163 1.76 -5.04 22.43
C TYR A 163 2.01 -5.13 23.94
N PHE A 164 0.99 -4.81 24.76
CA PHE A 164 1.11 -4.93 26.21
C PHE A 164 1.44 -6.37 26.62
N GLU A 165 0.75 -7.36 26.06
CA GLU A 165 0.98 -8.78 26.35
C GLU A 165 2.33 -9.29 25.82
N LEU A 166 2.82 -8.78 24.68
CA LEU A 166 4.17 -9.10 24.19
C LEU A 166 5.29 -8.56 25.08
N MET A 167 5.11 -7.37 25.67
CA MET A 167 6.10 -6.73 26.54
C MET A 167 6.01 -7.19 27.99
N SER A 168 4.86 -7.73 28.38
CA SER A 168 4.59 -8.15 29.75
C SER A 168 5.13 -9.56 30.00
N ASN A 169 6.20 -9.68 30.80
CA ASN A 169 6.62 -10.96 31.38
C ASN A 169 5.57 -11.61 32.32
N PHE A 170 4.39 -10.99 32.49
CA PHE A 170 3.36 -11.42 33.43
C PHE A 170 2.68 -12.75 33.07
N SER A 171 2.71 -13.16 31.80
CA SER A 171 1.94 -14.32 31.35
C SER A 171 2.72 -15.64 31.36
N ASN A 172 4.06 -15.64 31.47
CA ASN A 172 4.91 -16.82 31.12
C ASN A 172 4.53 -17.44 29.75
N GLU A 173 3.73 -16.74 28.94
CA GLU A 173 3.22 -17.23 27.66
C GLU A 173 4.30 -17.06 26.61
N LYS A 174 4.43 -18.06 25.75
CA LYS A 174 5.32 -17.94 24.59
C LYS A 174 4.74 -16.86 23.66
N ILE A 175 5.61 -16.09 23.01
CA ILE A 175 5.21 -15.10 21.99
C ILE A 175 4.25 -15.70 20.95
N GLU A 176 4.45 -16.97 20.60
CA GLU A 176 3.58 -17.72 19.69
C GLU A 176 2.14 -17.86 20.20
N ASP A 177 1.94 -18.01 21.51
CA ASP A 177 0.61 -18.19 22.10
C ASP A 177 -0.14 -16.85 22.17
N VAL A 178 0.57 -15.76 22.47
CA VAL A 178 0.03 -14.39 22.33
C VAL A 178 -0.39 -14.15 20.88
N LYS A 179 0.47 -14.47 19.89
CA LYS A 179 0.10 -14.33 18.46
C LYS A 179 -1.15 -15.12 18.09
N LYS A 180 -1.30 -16.37 18.58
CA LYS A 180 -2.49 -17.19 18.34
C LYS A 180 -3.77 -16.58 18.93
N LYS A 181 -3.70 -15.95 20.10
CA LYS A 181 -4.85 -15.31 20.77
C LYS A 181 -5.46 -14.19 19.95
N TYR A 182 -4.66 -13.44 19.20
CA TYR A 182 -5.12 -12.32 18.36
C TYR A 182 -5.31 -12.70 16.88
N LYS A 183 -5.31 -13.99 16.56
CA LYS A 183 -5.48 -14.43 15.18
C LYS A 183 -6.79 -13.92 14.60
N GLY A 184 -6.72 -13.17 13.50
CA GLY A 184 -7.87 -12.57 12.83
C GLY A 184 -8.20 -11.13 13.23
N GLU A 185 -7.67 -10.63 14.36
CA GLU A 185 -7.88 -9.24 14.84
C GLU A 185 -7.13 -8.19 14.02
N PHE A 186 -6.11 -8.60 13.27
CA PHE A 186 -5.36 -7.79 12.31
C PHE A 186 -4.97 -8.63 11.11
N LEU A 187 -4.52 -7.98 10.03
CA LEU A 187 -3.97 -8.66 8.87
C LEU A 187 -2.58 -9.19 9.19
N GLU A 188 -2.32 -10.44 8.80
CA GLU A 188 -0.99 -11.03 8.78
C GLU A 188 -0.48 -11.08 7.34
N TYR A 189 0.82 -11.33 7.15
CA TYR A 189 1.33 -11.67 5.83
C TYR A 189 0.58 -12.89 5.27
N HIS A 190 0.35 -12.89 3.95
CA HIS A 190 -0.44 -13.91 3.25
C HIS A 190 -1.89 -14.04 3.70
N ASP A 191 -2.45 -13.02 4.35
CA ASP A 191 -3.86 -13.03 4.72
C ASP A 191 -4.74 -12.92 3.45
N PRO A 192 -5.67 -13.86 3.20
CA PRO A 192 -6.53 -13.85 2.01
C PRO A 192 -7.48 -12.63 1.97
N ARG A 193 -7.64 -11.92 3.09
CA ARG A 193 -8.42 -10.67 3.17
C ARG A 193 -7.71 -9.49 2.49
N THR A 194 -6.41 -9.58 2.22
CA THR A 194 -5.59 -8.52 1.61
C THR A 194 -6.22 -7.95 0.33
N SER A 195 -6.70 -8.80 -0.58
CA SER A 195 -7.38 -8.35 -1.81
C SER A 195 -8.58 -7.42 -1.53
N GLN A 196 -9.39 -7.73 -0.52
CA GLN A 196 -10.56 -6.91 -0.18
C GLN A 196 -10.18 -5.54 0.40
N VAL A 197 -9.06 -5.49 1.11
CA VAL A 197 -8.51 -4.25 1.65
C VAL A 197 -7.92 -3.39 0.52
N ILE A 198 -7.27 -4.02 -0.46
CA ILE A 198 -6.78 -3.34 -1.66
C ILE A 198 -7.92 -2.70 -2.47
N GLU A 199 -9.09 -3.34 -2.57
CA GLU A 199 -10.27 -2.70 -3.19
C GLU A 199 -10.57 -1.33 -2.57
N GLY A 200 -10.44 -1.20 -1.25
CA GLY A 200 -10.57 0.06 -0.50
C GLY A 200 -9.55 1.11 -0.90
N TYR A 201 -8.27 0.73 -0.92
CA TYR A 201 -7.19 1.63 -1.33
C TYR A 201 -7.29 2.05 -2.81
N LEU A 202 -7.78 1.16 -3.68
CA LEU A 202 -8.10 1.51 -5.07
C LEU A 202 -9.22 2.56 -5.15
N LEU A 203 -10.28 2.41 -4.35
CA LEU A 203 -11.35 3.41 -4.26
C LEU A 203 -10.82 4.75 -3.75
N GLN A 204 -10.01 4.74 -2.69
CA GLN A 204 -9.36 5.97 -2.16
C GLN A 204 -8.48 6.63 -3.22
N THR A 205 -7.75 5.85 -4.00
CA THR A 205 -6.91 6.35 -5.10
C THR A 205 -7.75 7.04 -6.17
N ILE A 206 -8.79 6.39 -6.67
CA ILE A 206 -9.66 6.97 -7.70
C ILE A 206 -10.33 8.25 -7.16
N MET A 207 -10.81 8.22 -5.92
CA MET A 207 -11.40 9.39 -5.27
C MET A 207 -10.43 10.57 -5.19
N TYR A 208 -9.19 10.32 -4.79
CA TYR A 208 -8.15 11.34 -4.74
C TYR A 208 -7.87 11.94 -6.12
N GLN A 209 -7.76 11.12 -7.16
CA GLN A 209 -7.50 11.60 -8.52
C GLN A 209 -8.68 12.40 -9.11
N GLU A 210 -9.91 12.01 -8.80
CA GLU A 210 -11.11 12.70 -9.31
C GLU A 210 -11.38 14.02 -8.58
N THR A 211 -11.18 14.04 -7.25
CA THR A 211 -11.66 15.11 -6.37
C THR A 211 -10.56 15.90 -5.67
N GLY A 212 -9.35 15.36 -5.56
CA GLY A 212 -8.26 15.89 -4.73
C GLY A 212 -8.40 15.55 -3.23
N GLU A 213 -9.48 14.89 -2.81
CA GLU A 213 -9.70 14.51 -1.41
C GLU A 213 -8.92 13.24 -1.07
N THR A 214 -8.07 13.29 -0.05
CA THR A 214 -7.18 12.18 0.33
C THR A 214 -7.90 11.05 1.03
N PHE A 215 -8.61 11.35 2.12
CA PHE A 215 -9.34 10.36 2.90
C PHE A 215 -10.61 10.95 3.54
N CYS A 216 -11.50 10.07 3.97
CA CYS A 216 -12.65 10.43 4.80
C CYS A 216 -12.27 10.40 6.28
N ASP A 217 -12.85 11.29 7.08
CA ASP A 217 -12.71 11.29 8.55
C ASP A 217 -13.85 10.52 9.25
N GLN A 218 -14.87 10.07 8.51
CA GLN A 218 -15.97 9.29 9.08
C GLN A 218 -15.59 7.81 9.17
N ASN A 219 -15.56 7.29 10.40
CA ASN A 219 -15.10 5.94 10.74
C ASN A 219 -15.99 4.80 10.22
N ASP A 220 -17.18 5.12 9.70
CA ASP A 220 -18.10 4.19 9.05
C ASP A 220 -18.04 4.25 7.52
N CYS A 221 -17.23 5.15 6.96
CA CYS A 221 -17.02 5.26 5.53
C CYS A 221 -15.88 4.34 5.08
N ARG A 222 -16.09 3.64 3.96
CA ARG A 222 -15.09 2.80 3.30
C ARG A 222 -13.85 3.59 2.85
N LEU A 223 -13.93 4.91 2.76
CA LEU A 223 -12.79 5.78 2.44
C LEU A 223 -12.08 6.33 3.68
N PHE A 224 -12.39 5.84 4.89
CA PHE A 224 -11.80 6.29 6.14
C PHE A 224 -10.27 6.13 6.17
N ASN A 225 -9.58 7.10 6.77
CA ASN A 225 -8.14 7.02 7.03
C ASN A 225 -7.85 6.14 8.27
N ALA A 226 -7.94 4.82 8.10
CA ALA A 226 -7.71 3.89 9.21
C ALA A 226 -6.25 3.89 9.67
N HIS A 227 -6.00 4.33 10.90
CA HIS A 227 -4.68 4.25 11.55
C HIS A 227 -4.52 3.00 12.42
N TRP A 228 -5.60 2.26 12.65
CA TRP A 228 -5.62 1.00 13.40
C TRP A 228 -6.08 -0.15 12.50
N GLN A 229 -5.51 -1.33 12.72
CA GLN A 229 -5.92 -2.57 12.02
C GLN A 229 -7.42 -2.84 12.22
N LYS A 230 -7.94 -2.62 13.43
CA LYS A 230 -9.36 -2.76 13.73
C LYS A 230 -10.24 -1.88 12.82
N ASP A 231 -9.89 -0.61 12.68
CA ASP A 231 -10.67 0.33 11.85
C ASP A 231 -10.55 -0.04 10.37
N LEU A 232 -9.35 -0.47 9.92
CA LEU A 232 -9.13 -0.91 8.55
C LEU A 232 -9.99 -2.13 8.21
N LEU A 233 -9.99 -3.15 9.07
CA LEU A 233 -10.82 -4.34 8.89
C LEU A 233 -12.31 -3.98 8.94
N TYR A 234 -12.72 -3.11 9.86
CA TYR A 234 -14.09 -2.65 9.95
C TYR A 234 -14.55 -1.98 8.66
N THR A 235 -13.83 -0.98 8.14
CA THR A 235 -14.30 -0.22 6.97
C THR A 235 -14.12 -0.97 5.64
N GLN A 236 -13.13 -1.87 5.54
CA GLN A 236 -12.85 -2.58 4.29
C GLN A 236 -13.50 -3.96 4.18
N ILE A 237 -13.83 -4.60 5.29
CA ILE A 237 -14.33 -5.98 5.29
C ILE A 237 -15.74 -6.04 5.87
N GLU A 238 -15.95 -5.52 7.08
CA GLU A 238 -17.21 -5.66 7.80
C GLU A 238 -18.28 -4.66 7.32
N ASN A 239 -17.92 -3.39 7.18
CA ASN A 239 -18.78 -2.26 6.87
C ASN A 239 -18.31 -1.54 5.60
N LYS A 240 -18.51 -2.19 4.45
CA LYS A 240 -18.14 -1.68 3.11
C LYS A 240 -19.04 -0.54 2.59
N LYS A 241 -19.53 0.34 3.46
CA LYS A 241 -20.46 1.43 3.13
C LYS A 241 -19.72 2.73 2.88
N PHE A 242 -20.31 3.64 2.11
CA PHE A 242 -19.82 5.01 1.98
C PHE A 242 -20.70 5.94 2.81
N CYS A 243 -20.11 7.01 3.33
CA CYS A 243 -20.91 8.10 3.87
C CYS A 243 -21.73 8.77 2.76
N LYS A 244 -22.73 9.57 3.14
CA LYS A 244 -23.64 10.22 2.18
C LYS A 244 -22.88 11.03 1.11
N LYS A 245 -21.89 11.82 1.52
CA LYS A 245 -21.05 12.64 0.63
C LYS A 245 -20.34 11.77 -0.42
N HIS A 246 -19.62 10.74 0.02
CA HIS A 246 -18.84 9.90 -0.89
C HIS A 246 -19.71 8.99 -1.75
N LEU A 247 -20.86 8.56 -1.25
CA LEU A 247 -21.84 7.82 -2.05
C LEU A 247 -22.38 8.65 -3.22
N GLU A 248 -22.67 9.93 -3.00
CA GLU A 248 -23.12 10.85 -4.06
C GLU A 248 -22.03 11.06 -5.13
N ILE A 249 -20.77 11.15 -4.72
CA ILE A 249 -19.64 11.29 -5.66
C ILE A 249 -19.47 10.02 -6.49
N ILE A 250 -19.44 8.84 -5.85
CA ILE A 250 -19.30 7.55 -6.53
C ILE A 250 -20.43 7.33 -7.54
N LYS A 251 -21.69 7.63 -7.18
CA LYS A 251 -22.81 7.52 -8.12
C LYS A 251 -22.65 8.39 -9.37
N LYS A 252 -22.06 9.58 -9.24
CA LYS A 252 -21.77 10.46 -10.40
C LYS A 252 -20.63 9.95 -11.27
N MET A 253 -19.73 9.14 -10.71
CA MET A 253 -18.59 8.57 -11.42
C MET A 253 -18.92 7.23 -12.10
N SER A 254 -19.85 6.47 -11.52
CA SER A 254 -20.29 5.17 -12.04
C SER A 254 -21.36 5.28 -13.14
N ASN A 255 -21.98 6.45 -13.31
CA ASN A 255 -22.91 6.76 -14.41
C ASN A 255 -22.18 7.38 -15.60
#